data_AF-A0A5C9ADB2-F1
#
_entry.id   AF-A0A5C9ADB2-F1
#
_cell.length_a   1.000
_cell.length_b   1.000
_cell.length_c   1.000
_cell.angle_alpha   90.00
_cell.angle_beta   90.00
_cell.angle_gamma   90.00
#
_symmetry.space_group_name_H-M   'P 1'
#
loop_
_entity.id
_entity.type
_entity.pdbx_description
1 polymer ?
#
loop_
_entity_poly.entity_id
_entity_poly.type
_entity_poly.pdbx_seq_one_letter_code
_entity_poly.pdbx_strand_id
1 'polypeptide(L)'
;PTLAGLDFFRKVIHYQQRYAGQKRIFNALQTNGILLNNEWCAFLKEHEFLVGISIDGPQELHDRYRRSNSGNGTFAKVIAAIERLKSYQVEFNTLTVINNVNVHYPLEVYHFLKSIGSKHMQFIELLETGTPNIDFSGHSENTFRIIDFSVPPTAYGKFMSTIFMQWVKNDVGEIFIRQFESFVSRFLGNGHTSCIFQESCKDNLVVESNGDIYECDHFVYPQYKIGNINKSELKTMNSVQLTAQKKR
;
A
#
# COMPACT_ATOMS: atom_id res chain seq x y z
N PRO A 1 -4.30 8.47 7.71
CA PRO A 1 -3.34 8.90 8.76
C PRO A 1 -3.27 10.42 8.98
N THR A 2 -3.29 11.25 7.93
CA THR A 2 -3.15 12.72 8.04
C THR A 2 -4.25 13.42 8.88
N LEU A 3 -5.40 12.77 9.09
CA LEU A 3 -6.45 13.22 10.01
C LEU A 3 -6.00 13.29 11.47
N ALA A 4 -4.95 12.56 11.87
CA ALA A 4 -4.35 12.69 13.21
C ALA A 4 -3.70 14.06 13.44
N GLY A 5 -3.51 14.85 12.38
CA GLY A 5 -2.92 16.18 12.43
C GLY A 5 -1.39 16.15 12.50
N LEU A 6 -0.76 17.25 12.11
CA LEU A 6 0.70 17.35 12.04
C LEU A 6 1.37 17.26 13.42
N ASP A 7 0.70 17.75 14.47
CA ASP A 7 1.20 17.71 15.84
C ASP A 7 1.36 16.28 16.38
N PHE A 8 0.53 15.35 15.91
CA PHE A 8 0.72 13.93 16.21
C PHE A 8 2.06 13.43 15.67
N PHE A 9 2.38 13.74 14.41
CA PHE A 9 3.64 13.31 13.78
C PHE A 9 4.86 14.02 14.37
N ARG A 10 4.73 15.29 14.78
CA ARG A 10 5.77 15.98 15.56
C ARG A 10 6.09 15.24 16.87
N LYS A 11 5.06 14.76 17.58
CA LYS A 11 5.25 13.91 18.78
C LYS A 11 5.91 12.58 18.43
N VAL A 12 5.55 11.94 17.32
CA VAL A 12 6.20 10.71 16.84
C VAL A 12 7.69 10.95 16.64
N ILE A 13 8.09 11.98 15.91
CA ILE A 13 9.50 12.32 15.69
C ILE A 13 10.21 12.64 17.01
N HIS A 14 9.59 13.42 17.90
CA HIS A 14 10.15 13.71 19.22
C HIS A 14 10.47 12.43 20.01
N TYR A 15 9.53 11.49 20.06
CA TYR A 15 9.74 10.22 20.77
C TYR A 15 10.75 9.31 20.07
N GLN A 16 10.76 9.27 18.74
CA GLN A 16 11.78 8.54 17.98
C GLN A 16 13.18 9.07 18.29
N GLN A 17 13.39 10.38 18.24
CA GLN A 17 14.68 11.01 18.59
C GLN A 17 15.09 10.73 20.04
N ARG A 18 14.14 10.77 20.97
CA ARG A 18 14.40 10.50 22.39
C ARG A 18 14.77 9.05 22.66
N TYR A 19 14.15 8.09 21.97
CA TYR A 19 14.23 6.66 22.31
C TYR A 19 14.93 5.77 21.28
N ALA A 20 15.39 6.31 20.15
CA ALA A 20 16.06 5.53 19.10
C ALA A 20 17.30 4.79 19.64
N GLY A 21 18.10 5.44 20.47
CA GLY A 21 19.43 4.98 20.82
C GLY A 21 20.29 4.90 19.57
N GLN A 22 20.80 3.71 19.24
CA GLN A 22 21.61 3.47 18.04
C GLN A 22 20.81 2.94 16.83
N LYS A 23 19.48 2.84 16.94
CA LYS A 23 18.64 2.28 15.88
C LYS A 23 18.45 3.30 14.76
N ARG A 24 18.54 2.85 13.51
CA ARG A 24 18.05 3.63 12.36
C ARG A 24 16.53 3.44 12.26
N ILE A 25 15.80 4.55 12.22
CA ILE A 25 14.34 4.56 12.10
C ILE A 25 13.97 5.08 10.73
N PHE A 26 13.05 4.38 10.07
CA PHE A 26 12.49 4.78 8.79
C PHE A 26 11.02 5.09 8.94
N ASN A 27 10.60 6.19 8.32
CA ASN A 27 9.22 6.63 8.36
C ASN A 27 8.63 6.60 6.95
N ALA A 28 7.46 5.98 6.82
CA ALA A 28 6.68 5.99 5.59
C ALA A 28 5.24 6.42 5.90
N LEU A 29 4.62 7.17 4.99
CA LEU A 29 3.25 7.65 5.13
C LEU A 29 2.44 7.30 3.88
N GLN A 30 1.46 6.40 4.02
CA GLN A 30 0.48 6.13 2.97
C GLN A 30 -0.72 7.07 3.11
N THR A 31 -1.08 7.80 2.06
CA THR A 31 -2.10 8.86 2.12
C THR A 31 -2.90 8.98 0.83
N ASN A 32 -4.14 9.45 0.95
CA ASN A 32 -4.96 9.87 -0.18
C ASN A 32 -4.58 11.25 -0.74
N GLY A 33 -3.59 11.93 -0.15
CA GLY A 33 -3.04 13.20 -0.63
C GLY A 33 -3.87 14.44 -0.32
N ILE A 34 -5.16 14.32 -0.05
CA ILE A 34 -6.13 15.43 0.02
C ILE A 34 -5.74 16.52 1.05
N LEU A 35 -5.13 16.12 2.17
CA LEU A 35 -4.76 17.03 3.26
C LEU A 35 -3.29 17.51 3.21
N LEU A 36 -2.51 17.10 2.21
CA LEU A 36 -1.10 17.48 2.11
C LEU A 36 -0.98 18.95 1.67
N ASN A 37 -0.75 19.85 2.61
CA ASN A 37 -0.44 21.26 2.37
C ASN A 37 1.08 21.52 2.46
N ASN A 38 1.48 22.80 2.40
CA ASN A 38 2.89 23.21 2.43
C ASN A 38 3.59 22.80 3.73
N GLU A 39 2.91 22.93 4.87
CA GLU A 39 3.47 22.53 6.18
C GLU A 39 3.71 21.02 6.25
N TRP A 40 2.77 20.22 5.74
CA TRP A 40 2.95 18.77 5.61
C TRP A 40 4.16 18.44 4.75
N CYS A 41 4.29 19.05 3.57
CA CYS A 41 5.38 18.72 2.64
C CYS A 41 6.75 19.15 3.20
N ALA A 42 6.82 20.30 3.87
CA ALA A 42 8.03 20.72 4.59
C ALA A 42 8.42 19.72 5.68
N PHE A 43 7.48 19.31 6.53
CA PHE A 43 7.71 18.32 7.59
C PHE A 43 8.16 16.96 7.04
N LEU A 44 7.48 16.47 5.99
CA LEU A 44 7.80 15.17 5.38
C LEU A 44 9.21 15.19 4.75
N LYS A 45 9.62 16.31 4.14
CA LYS A 45 10.97 16.49 3.62
C LYS A 45 12.01 16.53 4.73
N GLU A 46 11.77 17.35 5.76
CA GLU A 46 12.68 17.55 6.89
C GLU A 46 13.02 16.24 7.60
N HIS A 47 12.04 15.34 7.72
CA HIS A 47 12.21 14.06 8.41
C HIS A 47 12.28 12.86 7.46
N GLU A 48 12.57 13.10 6.17
CA GLU A 48 12.85 12.08 5.16
C GLU A 48 11.78 10.97 5.08
N PHE A 49 10.50 11.36 5.17
CA PHE A 49 9.40 10.41 5.00
C PHE A 49 9.32 9.93 3.55
N LEU A 50 9.20 8.62 3.36
CA LEU A 50 8.74 8.07 2.09
C LEU A 50 7.21 8.19 2.00
N VAL A 51 6.69 8.86 0.98
CA VAL A 51 5.24 9.05 0.83
C VAL A 51 4.65 8.05 -0.17
N GLY A 52 3.67 7.28 0.27
CA GLY A 52 2.83 6.49 -0.63
C GLY A 52 1.55 7.26 -0.96
N ILE A 53 1.41 7.77 -2.19
CA ILE A 53 0.21 8.49 -2.62
C ILE A 53 -0.72 7.60 -3.42
N SER A 54 -1.99 7.59 -3.04
CA SER A 54 -2.97 6.72 -3.68
C SER A 54 -3.62 7.38 -4.91
N ILE A 55 -3.44 6.78 -6.09
CA ILE A 55 -3.88 7.32 -7.39
C ILE A 55 -4.11 6.16 -8.38
N ASP A 56 -5.34 6.02 -8.89
CA ASP A 56 -5.74 4.81 -9.65
C ASP A 56 -5.65 4.96 -11.18
N GLY A 57 -5.11 6.07 -11.68
CA GLY A 57 -4.98 6.39 -13.11
C GLY A 57 -5.41 7.83 -13.43
N PRO A 58 -5.64 8.14 -14.72
CA PRO A 58 -6.26 9.39 -15.16
C PRO A 58 -7.59 9.69 -14.45
N GLN A 59 -8.02 10.95 -14.54
CA GLN A 59 -9.14 11.48 -13.77
C GLN A 59 -10.39 10.58 -13.80
N GLU A 60 -10.82 10.14 -14.99
CA GLU A 60 -12.02 9.32 -15.14
C GLU A 60 -11.92 7.98 -14.40
N LEU A 61 -10.74 7.34 -14.43
CA LEU A 61 -10.48 6.07 -13.74
C LEU A 61 -10.33 6.27 -12.23
N HIS A 62 -9.66 7.35 -11.80
CA HIS A 62 -9.49 7.66 -10.38
C HIS A 62 -10.82 8.02 -9.70
N ASP A 63 -11.55 8.97 -10.28
CA ASP A 63 -12.78 9.52 -9.71
C ASP A 63 -13.96 8.54 -9.81
N ARG A 64 -13.80 7.40 -10.52
CA ARG A 64 -14.79 6.32 -10.54
C ARG A 64 -15.11 5.84 -9.13
N TYR A 65 -14.07 5.56 -8.33
CA TYR A 65 -14.21 5.01 -6.98
C TYR A 65 -13.66 5.93 -5.88
N ARG A 66 -12.73 6.84 -6.18
CA ARG A 66 -12.20 7.79 -5.18
C ARG A 66 -12.99 9.08 -5.18
N ARG A 67 -14.02 9.10 -4.34
CA ARG A 67 -14.91 10.24 -4.16
C ARG A 67 -14.87 10.75 -2.73
N SER A 68 -15.09 12.05 -2.57
CA SER A 68 -15.33 12.65 -1.26
C SER A 68 -16.68 12.18 -0.69
N ASN A 69 -16.92 12.48 0.59
CA ASN A 69 -18.23 12.28 1.22
C ASN A 69 -19.37 13.05 0.52
N SER A 70 -19.03 14.11 -0.22
CA SER A 70 -20.00 14.86 -1.06
C SER A 70 -20.19 14.27 -2.46
N GLY A 71 -19.58 13.12 -2.76
CA GLY A 71 -19.68 12.43 -4.04
C GLY A 71 -18.77 12.98 -5.16
N ASN A 72 -17.99 14.03 -4.89
CA ASN A 72 -17.12 14.65 -5.89
C ASN A 72 -15.83 13.85 -6.08
N GLY A 73 -15.30 13.86 -7.30
CA GLY A 73 -13.98 13.30 -7.59
C GLY A 73 -12.86 13.94 -6.78
N THR A 74 -11.81 13.15 -6.48
CA THR A 74 -10.66 13.61 -5.69
C THR A 74 -9.41 13.86 -6.52
N PHE A 75 -9.39 13.47 -7.79
CA PHE A 75 -8.21 13.51 -8.67
C PHE A 75 -7.47 14.84 -8.64
N ALA A 76 -8.16 15.96 -8.87
CA ALA A 76 -7.54 17.28 -8.93
C ALA A 76 -6.79 17.65 -7.64
N LYS A 77 -7.33 17.24 -6.47
CA LYS A 77 -6.66 17.46 -5.17
C LYS A 77 -5.43 16.58 -5.02
N VAL A 78 -5.48 15.34 -5.51
CA VAL A 78 -4.34 14.42 -5.49
C VAL A 78 -3.22 14.91 -6.40
N ILE A 79 -3.53 15.39 -7.61
CA ILE A 79 -2.52 16.00 -8.50
C ILE A 79 -1.88 17.22 -7.85
N ALA A 80 -2.67 18.12 -7.26
CA ALA A 80 -2.13 19.27 -6.54
C ALA A 80 -1.23 18.87 -5.36
N ALA A 81 -1.52 17.75 -4.69
CA ALA A 81 -0.66 17.21 -3.64
C ALA A 81 0.66 16.64 -4.22
N ILE A 82 0.61 15.94 -5.35
CA ILE A 82 1.80 15.41 -6.04
C ILE A 82 2.72 16.55 -6.48
N GLU A 83 2.19 17.60 -7.11
CA GLU A 83 2.99 18.76 -7.52
C GLU A 83 3.64 19.46 -6.32
N ARG A 84 2.96 19.49 -5.18
CA ARG A 84 3.54 20.02 -3.93
C ARG A 84 4.63 19.11 -3.37
N LEU A 85 4.45 17.78 -3.37
CA LEU A 85 5.51 16.85 -2.97
C LEU A 85 6.75 17.05 -3.84
N LYS A 86 6.56 17.19 -5.16
CA LYS A 86 7.64 17.49 -6.12
C LYS A 86 8.34 18.82 -5.82
N SER A 87 7.58 19.90 -5.56
CA SER A 87 8.18 21.22 -5.29
C SER A 87 9.03 21.24 -4.02
N TYR A 88 8.66 20.43 -3.02
CA TYR A 88 9.43 20.24 -1.78
C TYR A 88 10.47 19.12 -1.87
N GLN A 89 10.60 18.46 -3.02
CA GLN A 89 11.52 17.34 -3.25
C GLN A 89 11.31 16.18 -2.25
N VAL A 90 10.05 15.91 -1.91
CA VAL A 90 9.66 14.75 -1.11
C VAL A 90 9.55 13.54 -2.03
N GLU A 91 10.28 12.47 -1.70
CA GLU A 91 10.20 11.21 -2.42
C GLU A 91 8.83 10.56 -2.25
N PHE A 92 8.24 10.11 -3.36
CA PHE A 92 6.94 9.47 -3.33
C PHE A 92 6.81 8.27 -4.27
N ASN A 93 5.97 7.34 -3.85
CA ASN A 93 5.54 6.18 -4.61
C ASN A 93 4.04 6.32 -4.91
N THR A 94 3.59 5.76 -6.04
CA THR A 94 2.16 5.68 -6.35
C THR A 94 1.60 4.30 -6.02
N LEU A 95 0.48 4.29 -5.30
CA LEU A 95 -0.30 3.10 -5.01
C LEU A 95 -1.59 3.16 -5.83
N THR A 96 -1.73 2.23 -6.76
CA THR A 96 -2.83 2.18 -7.73
C THR A 96 -3.63 0.91 -7.48
N VAL A 97 -4.88 1.09 -7.06
CA VAL A 97 -5.81 -0.03 -6.91
C VAL A 97 -6.34 -0.42 -8.28
N ILE A 98 -6.14 -1.67 -8.67
CA ILE A 98 -6.66 -2.23 -9.92
C ILE A 98 -8.03 -2.84 -9.64
N ASN A 99 -9.05 -2.31 -10.31
CA ASN A 99 -10.46 -2.66 -10.17
C ASN A 99 -11.03 -3.14 -11.50
N ASN A 100 -12.31 -3.49 -11.51
CA ASN A 100 -13.04 -3.95 -12.71
C ASN A 100 -13.09 -2.94 -13.88
N VAL A 101 -12.70 -1.68 -13.70
CA VAL A 101 -12.70 -0.66 -14.76
C VAL A 101 -11.27 -0.40 -15.26
N ASN A 102 -10.36 0.06 -14.39
CA ASN A 102 -9.04 0.51 -14.84
C ASN A 102 -8.13 -0.64 -15.32
N VAL A 103 -8.45 -1.90 -14.99
CA VAL A 103 -7.76 -3.09 -15.49
C VAL A 103 -7.77 -3.19 -17.02
N HIS A 104 -8.72 -2.54 -17.69
CA HIS A 104 -8.83 -2.54 -19.15
C HIS A 104 -7.94 -1.49 -19.83
N TYR A 105 -7.24 -0.65 -19.05
CA TYR A 105 -6.44 0.47 -19.55
C TYR A 105 -4.98 0.44 -19.06
N PRO A 106 -4.24 -0.69 -19.24
CA PRO A 106 -2.91 -0.85 -18.66
C PRO A 106 -1.91 0.23 -19.07
N LEU A 107 -1.81 0.52 -20.37
CA LEU A 107 -0.84 1.50 -20.86
C LEU A 107 -1.25 2.92 -20.51
N GLU A 108 -2.54 3.23 -20.52
CA GLU A 108 -3.03 4.55 -20.13
C GLU A 108 -2.71 4.84 -18.65
N VAL A 109 -3.01 3.89 -17.76
CA VAL A 109 -2.65 3.99 -16.33
C VAL A 109 -1.15 4.11 -16.18
N TYR A 110 -0.37 3.24 -16.83
CA TYR A 110 1.09 3.24 -16.70
C TYR A 110 1.73 4.55 -17.18
N HIS A 111 1.38 5.00 -18.38
CA HIS A 111 1.88 6.26 -18.95
C HIS A 111 1.47 7.47 -18.12
N PHE A 112 0.23 7.48 -17.63
CA PHE A 112 -0.23 8.53 -16.74
C PHE A 112 0.60 8.60 -15.46
N LEU A 113 0.86 7.46 -14.79
CA LEU A 113 1.68 7.43 -13.57
C LEU A 113 3.10 7.94 -13.82
N LYS A 114 3.71 7.58 -14.97
CA LYS A 114 4.99 8.15 -15.39
C LYS A 114 4.91 9.67 -15.58
N SER A 115 3.85 10.14 -16.24
CA SER A 115 3.69 11.57 -16.58
C SER A 115 3.58 12.48 -15.36
N ILE A 116 3.04 11.98 -14.24
CA ILE A 116 2.96 12.72 -12.98
C ILE A 116 4.25 12.61 -12.13
N GLY A 117 5.28 11.96 -12.66
CA GLY A 117 6.60 11.84 -12.04
C GLY A 117 6.77 10.61 -11.14
N SER A 118 5.87 9.62 -11.19
CA SER A 118 6.05 8.39 -10.42
C SER A 118 7.16 7.53 -10.99
N LYS A 119 8.20 7.29 -10.17
CA LYS A 119 9.26 6.31 -10.47
C LYS A 119 9.03 4.98 -9.78
N HIS A 120 8.31 4.97 -8.66
CA HIS A 120 8.03 3.77 -7.87
C HIS A 120 6.53 3.50 -7.87
N MET A 121 6.13 2.40 -8.51
CA MET A 121 4.73 2.06 -8.71
C MET A 121 4.37 0.76 -7.99
N GLN A 122 3.23 0.76 -7.32
CA GLN A 122 2.62 -0.43 -6.75
C GLN A 122 1.20 -0.58 -7.30
N PHE A 123 0.99 -1.65 -8.05
CA PHE A 123 -0.35 -2.07 -8.45
C PHE A 123 -0.93 -3.01 -7.39
N ILE A 124 -2.16 -2.76 -6.94
CA ILE A 124 -2.81 -3.50 -5.87
C ILE A 124 -4.10 -4.08 -6.41
N GLU A 125 -4.20 -5.40 -6.54
CA GLU A 125 -5.41 -6.08 -6.96
C GLU A 125 -6.55 -5.86 -5.94
N LEU A 126 -7.69 -5.35 -6.42
CA LEU A 126 -8.90 -5.28 -5.61
C LEU A 126 -9.64 -6.61 -5.65
N LEU A 127 -9.65 -7.32 -4.53
CA LEU A 127 -10.45 -8.52 -4.34
C LEU A 127 -11.34 -8.34 -3.12
N GLU A 128 -12.64 -8.34 -3.34
CA GLU A 128 -13.63 -8.26 -2.27
C GLU A 128 -14.71 -9.32 -2.47
N THR A 129 -15.21 -9.86 -1.36
CA THR A 129 -16.16 -10.97 -1.34
C THR A 129 -17.37 -10.64 -0.47
N GLY A 130 -18.52 -11.28 -0.73
CA GLY A 130 -19.78 -11.03 -0.01
C GLY A 130 -19.71 -11.33 1.50
N THR A 131 -18.73 -12.14 1.91
CA THR A 131 -18.32 -12.35 3.29
C THR A 131 -16.83 -12.08 3.39
N PRO A 132 -16.28 -11.59 4.52
CA PRO A 132 -14.85 -11.34 4.65
C PRO A 132 -14.02 -12.56 4.23
N ASN A 133 -13.07 -12.35 3.30
CA ASN A 133 -12.16 -13.39 2.85
C ASN A 133 -11.02 -13.56 3.87
N ILE A 134 -11.32 -14.24 4.96
CA ILE A 134 -10.43 -14.35 6.13
C ILE A 134 -9.97 -15.78 6.42
N ASP A 135 -10.40 -16.76 5.63
CA ASP A 135 -9.98 -18.15 5.76
C ASP A 135 -9.51 -18.67 4.39
N PHE A 136 -8.20 -18.79 4.25
CA PHE A 136 -7.55 -19.29 3.04
C PHE A 136 -7.09 -20.75 3.19
N SER A 137 -7.51 -21.46 4.24
CA SER A 137 -7.10 -22.84 4.50
C SER A 137 -7.63 -23.85 3.45
N GLY A 138 -8.59 -23.44 2.61
CA GLY A 138 -9.23 -24.32 1.62
C GLY A 138 -10.11 -25.40 2.24
N HIS A 139 -10.50 -25.24 3.51
CA HIS A 139 -11.39 -26.17 4.23
C HIS A 139 -12.87 -25.81 4.14
N SER A 140 -13.20 -24.59 3.69
CA SER A 140 -14.56 -24.17 3.40
C SER A 140 -14.87 -24.40 1.91
N GLU A 141 -16.08 -24.88 1.61
CA GLU A 141 -16.61 -24.78 0.25
C GLU A 141 -16.67 -23.28 -0.10
N ASN A 142 -15.81 -22.84 -1.02
CA ASN A 142 -15.71 -21.45 -1.44
C ASN A 142 -16.99 -21.02 -2.18
N THR A 143 -18.04 -20.76 -1.40
CA THR A 143 -19.36 -20.27 -1.84
C THR A 143 -19.43 -18.74 -1.84
N PHE A 144 -18.29 -18.07 -1.63
CA PHE A 144 -18.26 -16.62 -1.56
C PHE A 144 -18.55 -16.00 -2.94
N ARG A 145 -19.42 -15.00 -2.94
CA ARG A 145 -19.66 -14.16 -4.12
C ARG A 145 -18.56 -13.12 -4.23
N ILE A 146 -17.92 -13.01 -5.38
CA ILE A 146 -17.00 -11.90 -5.68
C ILE A 146 -17.83 -10.64 -5.92
N ILE A 147 -17.44 -9.52 -5.30
CA ILE A 147 -18.12 -8.24 -5.47
C ILE A 147 -17.73 -7.62 -6.82
N ASP A 148 -18.71 -7.00 -7.49
CA ASP A 148 -18.62 -6.54 -8.88
C ASP A 148 -17.45 -5.57 -9.16
N PHE A 149 -17.00 -4.79 -8.18
CA PHE A 149 -15.86 -3.88 -8.34
C PHE A 149 -14.49 -4.56 -8.26
N SER A 150 -14.45 -5.84 -7.89
CA SER A 150 -13.21 -6.63 -7.84
C SER A 150 -12.63 -6.83 -9.23
N VAL A 151 -11.30 -6.92 -9.31
CA VAL A 151 -10.62 -7.13 -10.58
C VAL A 151 -10.81 -8.57 -11.09
N PRO A 152 -11.23 -8.77 -12.35
CA PRO A 152 -11.27 -10.11 -12.94
C PRO A 152 -9.85 -10.68 -13.10
N PRO A 153 -9.58 -11.94 -12.71
CA PRO A 153 -8.23 -12.48 -12.62
C PRO A 153 -7.51 -12.52 -13.99
N THR A 154 -8.20 -12.94 -15.05
CA THR A 154 -7.64 -12.95 -16.41
C THR A 154 -7.36 -11.54 -16.93
N ALA A 155 -8.18 -10.56 -16.55
CA ALA A 155 -7.96 -9.17 -16.92
C ALA A 155 -6.72 -8.62 -16.19
N TYR A 156 -6.56 -8.92 -14.91
CA TYR A 156 -5.38 -8.53 -14.14
C TYR A 156 -4.08 -9.11 -14.71
N GLY A 157 -4.08 -10.40 -15.08
CA GLY A 157 -2.94 -11.02 -15.75
C GLY A 157 -2.56 -10.34 -17.06
N LYS A 158 -3.55 -9.95 -17.87
CA LYS A 158 -3.33 -9.17 -19.11
C LYS A 158 -2.81 -7.78 -18.82
N PHE A 159 -3.35 -7.10 -17.81
CA PHE A 159 -2.92 -5.77 -17.38
C PHE A 159 -1.43 -5.78 -17.00
N MET A 160 -1.04 -6.68 -16.08
CA MET A 160 0.34 -6.79 -15.62
C MET A 160 1.30 -7.21 -16.73
N SER A 161 0.92 -8.18 -17.57
CA SER A 161 1.75 -8.64 -18.69
C SER A 161 1.99 -7.53 -19.72
N THR A 162 0.96 -6.73 -20.01
CA THR A 162 1.06 -5.62 -20.97
C THR A 162 2.03 -4.56 -20.46
N ILE A 163 1.93 -4.18 -19.18
CA ILE A 163 2.87 -3.23 -18.56
C ILE A 163 4.29 -3.82 -18.51
N PHE A 164 4.44 -5.10 -18.16
CA PHE A 164 5.75 -5.76 -18.14
C PHE A 164 6.46 -5.69 -19.48
N MET A 165 5.76 -6.01 -20.58
CA MET A 165 6.32 -5.97 -21.93
C MET A 165 6.77 -4.58 -22.37
N GLN A 166 6.12 -3.53 -21.86
CA GLN A 166 6.55 -2.15 -22.10
C GLN A 166 7.71 -1.74 -21.21
N TRP A 167 7.62 -2.06 -19.91
CA TRP A 167 8.62 -1.74 -18.90
C TRP A 167 9.98 -2.36 -19.23
N VAL A 168 10.01 -3.65 -19.54
CA VAL A 168 11.26 -4.38 -19.84
C VAL A 168 12.03 -3.81 -21.04
N LYS A 169 11.32 -3.18 -21.98
CA LYS A 169 11.91 -2.61 -23.20
C LYS A 169 12.49 -1.22 -23.00
N ASN A 170 11.92 -0.43 -22.08
CA ASN A 170 12.15 1.01 -22.06
C ASN A 170 12.56 1.58 -20.71
N ASP A 171 12.25 0.90 -19.60
CA ASP A 171 12.15 1.54 -18.28
C ASP A 171 12.91 0.80 -17.16
N VAL A 172 13.60 -0.29 -17.47
CA VAL A 172 14.41 -1.05 -16.50
C VAL A 172 15.52 -0.17 -15.94
N GLY A 173 15.56 -0.04 -14.61
CA GLY A 173 16.53 0.80 -13.91
C GLY A 173 16.10 2.27 -13.72
N GLU A 174 14.99 2.67 -14.34
CA GLU A 174 14.43 4.03 -14.20
C GLU A 174 13.08 4.04 -13.48
N ILE A 175 12.22 3.07 -13.81
CA ILE A 175 10.91 2.87 -13.17
C ILE A 175 10.95 1.54 -12.41
N PHE A 176 10.48 1.55 -11.17
CA PHE A 176 10.49 0.42 -10.26
C PHE A 176 9.05 0.01 -9.95
N ILE A 177 8.64 -1.15 -10.46
CA ILE A 177 7.31 -1.70 -10.22
C ILE A 177 7.44 -2.80 -9.18
N ARG A 178 6.84 -2.61 -8.00
CA ARG A 178 7.02 -3.48 -6.82
C ARG A 178 6.88 -4.97 -7.14
N GLN A 179 5.88 -5.34 -7.93
CA GLN A 179 5.63 -6.73 -8.31
C GLN A 179 6.77 -7.31 -9.17
N PHE A 180 7.24 -6.58 -10.18
CA PHE A 180 8.30 -7.03 -11.08
C PHE A 180 9.64 -7.12 -10.36
N GLU A 181 9.97 -6.12 -9.54
CA GLU A 181 11.17 -6.13 -8.69
C GLU A 181 11.18 -7.35 -7.76
N SER A 182 10.02 -7.72 -7.20
CA SER A 182 9.89 -8.91 -6.37
C SER A 182 10.20 -10.21 -7.12
N PHE A 183 9.72 -10.32 -8.36
CA PHE A 183 9.99 -11.48 -9.21
C PHE A 183 11.46 -11.55 -9.64
N VAL A 184 12.06 -10.43 -10.03
CA VAL A 184 13.49 -10.35 -10.38
C VAL A 184 14.35 -10.73 -9.17
N SER A 185 14.07 -10.16 -7.99
CA SER A 185 14.76 -10.52 -6.74
C SER A 185 14.70 -12.03 -6.46
N ARG A 186 13.51 -12.64 -6.62
CA ARG A 186 13.34 -14.09 -6.44
C ARG A 186 14.13 -14.90 -7.45
N PHE A 187 14.14 -14.47 -8.71
CA PHE A 187 14.86 -15.14 -9.79
C PHE A 187 16.38 -15.12 -9.56
N LEU A 188 16.90 -14.02 -9.00
CA LEU A 188 18.32 -13.87 -8.65
C LEU A 188 18.72 -14.61 -7.36
N GLY A 189 17.79 -15.28 -6.67
CA GLY A 189 18.07 -16.05 -5.45
C GLY A 189 17.97 -15.25 -4.14
N ASN A 190 17.59 -13.97 -4.17
CA ASN A 190 17.43 -13.12 -2.98
C ASN A 190 16.09 -13.34 -2.24
N GLY A 191 15.23 -14.21 -2.77
CA GLY A 191 13.86 -14.38 -2.28
C GLY A 191 12.92 -13.25 -2.74
N HIS A 192 11.65 -13.33 -2.34
CA HIS A 192 10.66 -12.32 -2.66
C HIS A 192 10.77 -11.10 -1.74
N THR A 193 10.48 -9.92 -2.26
CA THR A 193 10.33 -8.69 -1.46
C THR A 193 8.89 -8.41 -1.03
N SER A 194 7.92 -9.17 -1.57
CA SER A 194 6.51 -9.06 -1.19
C SER A 194 6.17 -10.06 -0.10
N CYS A 195 5.42 -9.61 0.92
CA CYS A 195 5.03 -10.45 2.04
C CYS A 195 4.17 -11.64 1.61
N ILE A 196 3.35 -11.52 0.56
CA ILE A 196 2.43 -12.60 0.11
C ILE A 196 3.16 -13.87 -0.34
N PHE A 197 4.43 -13.76 -0.75
CA PHE A 197 5.25 -14.88 -1.20
C PHE A 197 6.24 -15.37 -0.13
N GLN A 198 6.20 -14.82 1.08
CA GLN A 198 7.01 -15.28 2.21
C GLN A 198 6.37 -16.50 2.89
N GLU A 199 7.17 -17.38 3.48
CA GLU A 199 6.69 -18.60 4.14
C GLU A 199 5.82 -18.35 5.40
N SER A 200 5.93 -17.16 5.99
CA SER A 200 5.14 -16.77 7.16
C SER A 200 4.76 -15.29 7.14
N CYS A 201 3.71 -14.92 7.86
CA CYS A 201 3.32 -13.52 8.09
C CYS A 201 4.08 -12.99 9.31
N LYS A 202 5.39 -12.82 9.19
CA LYS A 202 6.21 -12.27 10.28
C LYS A 202 6.61 -10.82 9.97
N ASP A 203 6.97 -10.11 11.03
CA ASP A 203 7.62 -8.80 10.99
C ASP A 203 6.82 -7.64 10.35
N ASN A 204 5.51 -7.80 10.16
CA ASN A 204 4.59 -6.76 9.65
C ASN A 204 3.49 -6.45 10.68
N LEU A 205 3.89 -6.02 11.87
CA LEU A 205 2.95 -5.72 12.95
C LEU A 205 2.08 -4.50 12.60
N VAL A 206 0.78 -4.66 12.76
CA VAL A 206 -0.21 -3.58 12.69
C VAL A 206 -0.62 -3.22 14.11
N VAL A 207 -0.58 -1.93 14.43
CA VAL A 207 -1.01 -1.39 15.72
C VAL A 207 -2.19 -0.46 15.48
N GLU A 208 -3.35 -0.84 16.00
CA GLU A 208 -4.57 -0.03 15.93
C GLU A 208 -4.55 1.12 16.94
N SER A 209 -5.42 2.13 16.76
CA SER A 209 -5.42 3.31 17.62
C SER A 209 -5.75 3.02 19.09
N ASN A 210 -6.39 1.88 19.39
CA ASN A 210 -6.64 1.38 20.74
C ASN A 210 -5.44 0.59 21.35
N GLY A 211 -4.35 0.47 20.59
CA GLY A 211 -3.15 -0.27 20.95
C GLY A 211 -3.21 -1.76 20.65
N ASP A 212 -4.28 -2.29 20.06
CA ASP A 212 -4.36 -3.71 19.68
C ASP A 212 -3.42 -4.02 18.53
N ILE A 213 -2.83 -5.22 18.58
CA ILE A 213 -1.78 -5.65 17.65
C ILE A 213 -2.25 -6.85 16.82
N TYR A 214 -1.93 -6.80 15.53
CA TYR A 214 -2.19 -7.83 14.51
C TYR A 214 -0.93 -8.04 13.65
N GLU A 215 -0.85 -9.15 12.89
CA GLU A 215 0.31 -9.44 12.01
C GLU A 215 0.11 -9.04 10.54
N CYS A 216 -1.08 -8.57 10.18
CA CYS A 216 -1.41 -8.20 8.81
C CYS A 216 -2.57 -7.20 8.80
N ASP A 217 -2.49 -6.21 7.93
CA ASP A 217 -3.52 -5.18 7.73
C ASP A 217 -4.80 -5.74 7.10
N HIS A 218 -4.69 -6.85 6.38
CA HIS A 218 -5.84 -7.60 5.86
C HIS A 218 -6.59 -8.41 6.93
N PHE A 219 -6.00 -8.63 8.12
CA PHE A 219 -6.55 -9.51 9.16
C PHE A 219 -6.77 -8.78 10.49
N VAL A 220 -7.19 -7.51 10.45
CA VAL A 220 -7.55 -6.72 11.64
C VAL A 220 -8.96 -7.09 12.12
N TYR A 221 -9.14 -8.35 12.53
CA TYR A 221 -10.39 -8.88 13.10
C TYR A 221 -10.14 -9.45 14.50
N PRO A 222 -11.14 -9.44 15.42
CA PRO A 222 -10.95 -9.85 16.80
C PRO A 222 -10.23 -11.20 17.00
N GLN A 223 -10.53 -12.18 16.14
CA GLN A 223 -9.94 -13.53 16.19
C GLN A 223 -8.43 -13.58 15.83
N TYR A 224 -7.91 -12.58 15.10
CA TYR A 224 -6.49 -12.50 14.71
C TYR A 224 -5.66 -11.59 15.60
N LYS A 225 -6.24 -11.04 16.67
CA LYS A 225 -5.53 -10.21 17.64
C LYS A 225 -4.44 -11.02 18.34
N ILE A 226 -3.21 -10.53 18.30
CA ILE A 226 -2.05 -11.19 18.94
C ILE A 226 -1.61 -10.52 20.25
N GLY A 227 -2.12 -9.32 20.56
CA GLY A 227 -1.76 -8.62 21.79
C GLY A 227 -2.27 -7.18 21.86
N ASN A 228 -1.77 -6.43 22.86
CA ASN A 228 -1.94 -4.98 22.95
C ASN A 228 -0.63 -4.32 23.42
N ILE A 229 -0.22 -3.24 22.77
CA ILE A 229 1.08 -2.58 22.99
C ILE A 229 1.29 -2.11 24.44
N ASN A 230 0.21 -1.84 25.17
CA ASN A 230 0.27 -1.38 26.55
C ASN A 230 0.34 -2.50 27.59
N LYS A 231 0.08 -3.76 27.18
CA LYS A 231 -0.11 -4.89 28.11
C LYS A 231 0.80 -6.08 27.84
N SER A 232 1.39 -6.14 26.65
CA SER A 232 2.04 -7.33 26.14
C SER A 232 3.46 -7.03 25.69
N GLU A 233 4.39 -7.97 25.89
CA GLU A 233 5.76 -7.84 25.41
C GLU A 233 5.83 -8.15 23.91
N LEU A 234 6.38 -7.23 23.09
CA LEU A 234 6.44 -7.40 21.63
C LEU A 234 7.14 -8.70 21.21
N LYS A 235 8.22 -9.09 21.91
CA LYS A 235 8.99 -10.31 21.60
C LYS A 235 8.20 -11.61 21.77
N THR A 236 7.09 -11.60 22.52
CA THR A 236 6.28 -12.79 22.76
C THR A 236 5.09 -12.89 21.81
N MET A 237 4.87 -11.89 20.96
CA MET A 237 3.74 -11.87 20.03
C MET A 237 4.07 -12.65 18.76
N ASN A 238 3.24 -13.65 18.44
CA ASN A 238 3.25 -14.38 17.18
C ASN A 238 1.82 -14.82 16.84
N SER A 239 1.38 -14.69 15.59
CA SER A 239 0.11 -15.28 15.14
C SER A 239 0.34 -16.72 14.78
N VAL A 240 -0.19 -17.60 15.63
CA VAL A 240 -0.30 -19.02 15.32
C VAL A 240 -1.32 -19.24 14.19
N GLN A 241 -2.43 -18.49 14.21
CA GLN A 241 -3.54 -18.70 13.30
C GLN A 241 -3.24 -18.23 11.86
N LEU A 242 -2.70 -17.03 11.69
CA LEU A 242 -2.37 -16.52 10.35
C LEU A 242 -1.18 -17.26 9.74
N THR A 243 -0.17 -17.58 10.55
CA THR A 243 0.96 -18.40 10.11
C THR A 243 0.50 -19.78 9.65
N ALA A 244 -0.48 -20.40 10.33
CA ALA A 244 -1.02 -21.69 9.92
C ALA A 244 -1.72 -21.64 8.55
N GLN A 245 -2.41 -20.54 8.23
CA GLN A 245 -3.07 -20.37 6.94
C GLN A 245 -2.09 -20.19 5.78
N LYS A 246 -0.89 -19.67 6.03
CA LYS A 246 0.10 -19.39 4.99
C LYS A 246 1.00 -20.57 4.63
N LYS A 247 1.14 -21.57 5.51
CA LYS A 247 2.05 -22.71 5.35
C LYS A 247 1.59 -23.76 4.31
N ARG A 248 0.78 -23.38 3.31
CA ARG A 248 0.29 -24.28 2.26
C ARG A 248 0.68 -23.77 0.89
#